data_AF-G2YB18-F1
#
_entry.id   AF-G2YB18-F1
#
_cell.length_a   1.000
_cell.length_b   1.000
_cell.length_c   1.000
_cell.angle_alpha   90.00
_cell.angle_beta   90.00
_cell.angle_gamma   90.00
#
_symmetry.space_group_name_H-M   'P 1'
#
loop_
_entity.id
_entity.type
_entity.pdbx_description
1 polymer ?
#
loop_
_entity_poly.entity_id
_entity_poly.type
_entity_poly.pdbx_seq_one_letter_code
_entity_poly.pdbx_strand_id
1 'polypeptide(L)'
;MALSRRDVILAGIAVFFAWGFATNWIPTLRWIGYAFVAGLIVPIVGLIALLLLTSRGSQYGEEHIVRRPKGPAFLAATKWKKEIAALRTRQMHVRKPLVPDSFMVSCALDDFLDLILRDFVASWYGSISRNPTFTNEVDKTIRLALVNLRDRLLDIDLVEVVTTRFVPILTGHFKEFYNAEVAIRGKNLNRSVTESDELDLAIAAKYNDGKLHSAASLAFSDTKLVQQEYLRNLTQKLLPEILPESAIGSRAVGVLIRELVACAVLFPIMQMLSDPDMWNQIMEAYGRSMLQDRSTVRKLRAALDEHASPAQKSNRTAQFPRLSPEDHAF
;
A
#
# COMPACT_ATOMS: atom_id res chain seq x y z
N MET A 1 -46.44 83.60 -2.04
CA MET A 1 -46.51 83.76 -3.51
C MET A 1 -45.20 83.27 -4.09
N ALA A 2 -45.21 82.17 -4.84
CA ALA A 2 -44.00 81.64 -5.47
C ALA A 2 -43.75 82.40 -6.78
N LEU A 3 -42.65 83.16 -6.84
CA LEU A 3 -42.19 83.82 -8.06
C LEU A 3 -41.96 82.77 -9.15
N SER A 4 -42.54 82.95 -10.33
CA SER A 4 -42.30 82.04 -11.43
C SER A 4 -40.87 82.22 -11.94
N ARG A 5 -40.25 81.16 -12.48
CA ARG A 5 -38.89 81.24 -13.06
C ARG A 5 -38.77 82.36 -14.10
N ARG A 6 -39.86 82.69 -14.80
CA ARG A 6 -39.90 83.77 -15.81
C ARG A 6 -39.75 85.15 -15.18
N ASP A 7 -40.36 85.37 -14.01
CA ASP A 7 -40.32 86.67 -13.32
C ASP A 7 -38.92 86.95 -12.77
N VAL A 8 -38.22 85.92 -12.30
CA VAL A 8 -36.82 86.02 -11.84
C VAL A 8 -35.87 86.33 -13.00
N ILE A 9 -36.08 85.70 -14.16
CA ILE A 9 -35.27 85.95 -15.36
C ILE A 9 -35.50 87.38 -15.88
N LEU A 10 -36.75 87.84 -15.97
CA LEU A 10 -37.07 89.20 -16.40
C LEU A 10 -36.53 90.26 -15.42
N ALA A 11 -36.65 90.03 -14.11
CA ALA A 11 -36.06 90.89 -13.10
C ALA A 11 -34.52 90.93 -13.22
N GLY A 12 -33.87 89.80 -13.47
CA GLY A 12 -32.42 89.74 -13.70
C GLY A 12 -31.98 90.54 -14.93
N ILE A 13 -32.71 90.46 -16.04
CA ILE A 13 -32.44 91.24 -17.25
C ILE A 13 -32.64 92.74 -17.00
N ALA A 14 -33.72 93.13 -16.30
CA ALA A 14 -33.97 94.53 -15.96
C ALA A 14 -32.87 95.12 -15.06
N VAL A 15 -32.43 94.36 -14.05
CA VAL A 15 -31.33 94.77 -13.16
C VAL A 15 -30.00 94.88 -13.93
N PHE A 16 -29.74 94.00 -14.90
CA PHE A 16 -28.54 94.06 -15.74
C PHE A 16 -28.48 95.35 -16.57
N PHE A 17 -29.57 95.71 -17.25
CA PHE A 17 -29.62 96.96 -18.02
C PHE A 17 -29.58 98.20 -17.12
N ALA A 18 -30.28 98.18 -15.97
CA ALA A 18 -30.24 99.28 -14.99
C ALA A 18 -28.83 99.49 -14.42
N TRP A 19 -28.10 98.41 -14.12
CA TRP A 19 -26.72 98.45 -13.68
C TRP A 19 -25.76 98.96 -14.78
N GLY A 20 -25.98 98.54 -16.02
CA GLY A 20 -25.23 99.04 -17.18
C GLY A 20 -25.39 100.56 -17.37
N PHE A 21 -26.61 101.08 -17.15
CA PHE A 21 -26.87 102.52 -17.24
C PHE A 21 -26.26 103.29 -16.05
N ALA A 22 -26.39 102.76 -14.82
CA ALA A 22 -25.82 103.36 -13.62
C ALA A 22 -24.29 103.43 -13.65
N THR A 23 -23.63 102.39 -14.16
CA THR A 23 -22.16 102.34 -14.32
C THR A 23 -21.64 103.20 -15.48
N ASN A 24 -22.51 103.67 -16.38
CA ASN A 24 -22.16 104.64 -17.42
C ASN A 24 -22.27 106.09 -16.91
N TRP A 25 -23.27 106.38 -16.07
CA TRP A 25 -23.45 107.70 -15.46
C TRP A 25 -22.41 107.99 -14.36
N ILE A 26 -22.03 106.97 -13.58
CA ILE A 26 -21.08 107.09 -12.47
C ILE A 26 -19.99 106.02 -12.64
N PRO A 27 -18.82 106.36 -13.24
CA PRO A 27 -17.77 105.38 -13.52
C PRO A 27 -17.19 104.69 -12.27
N THR A 28 -17.30 105.31 -11.09
CA THR A 28 -16.79 104.74 -9.82
C THR A 28 -17.56 103.51 -9.34
N LEU A 29 -18.83 103.34 -9.76
CA LEU A 29 -19.64 102.15 -9.46
C LEU A 29 -19.08 100.86 -10.08
N ARG A 30 -18.26 100.96 -11.14
CA ARG A 30 -17.57 99.80 -11.73
C ARG A 30 -16.59 99.15 -10.75
N TRP A 31 -15.88 99.96 -9.96
CA TRP A 31 -14.94 99.48 -8.95
C TRP A 31 -15.61 98.71 -7.83
N ILE A 32 -16.86 99.05 -7.48
CA ILE A 32 -17.66 98.30 -6.49
C ILE A 32 -17.99 96.90 -7.03
N GLY A 33 -18.37 96.80 -8.31
CA GLY A 33 -18.59 95.51 -8.96
C GLY A 33 -17.32 94.65 -9.01
N TYR A 34 -16.18 95.23 -9.39
CA TYR A 34 -14.90 94.51 -9.40
C TYR A 34 -14.46 94.09 -8.00
N ALA A 35 -14.63 94.93 -6.99
CA ALA A 35 -14.29 94.62 -5.60
C ALA A 35 -15.15 93.46 -5.06
N PHE A 36 -16.45 93.42 -5.38
CA PHE A 36 -17.34 92.34 -4.98
C PHE A 36 -16.93 91.00 -5.63
N VAL A 37 -16.66 91.00 -6.94
CA VAL A 37 -16.24 89.79 -7.67
C VAL A 37 -14.86 89.32 -7.19
N ALA A 38 -13.91 90.23 -6.99
CA ALA A 38 -12.59 89.90 -6.46
C ALA A 38 -12.68 89.32 -5.04
N GLY A 39 -13.52 89.90 -4.18
CA GLY A 39 -13.77 89.41 -2.81
C GLY A 39 -14.38 88.02 -2.74
N LEU A 40 -15.07 87.55 -3.80
CA LEU A 40 -15.58 86.18 -3.92
C LEU A 40 -14.52 85.21 -4.45
N ILE A 41 -13.73 85.63 -5.43
CA ILE A 41 -12.76 84.74 -6.11
C ILE A 41 -11.53 84.47 -5.24
N VAL A 42 -10.96 85.51 -4.61
CA VAL A 42 -9.74 85.40 -3.80
C VAL A 42 -9.83 84.36 -2.67
N PRO A 43 -10.90 84.30 -1.84
CA PRO A 43 -10.99 83.29 -0.78
C PRO A 43 -11.18 81.87 -1.32
N ILE A 44 -11.87 81.70 -2.46
CA ILE A 44 -12.04 80.38 -3.08
C ILE A 44 -10.69 79.86 -3.58
N VAL A 45 -9.93 80.72 -4.28
CA VAL A 45 -8.57 80.37 -4.75
C VAL A 45 -7.64 80.11 -3.56
N GLY A 46 -7.74 80.92 -2.51
CA GLY A 46 -6.98 80.73 -1.27
C GLY A 46 -7.30 79.40 -0.56
N LEU A 47 -8.57 79.00 -0.52
CA LEU A 47 -9.00 77.72 0.07
C LEU A 47 -8.49 76.53 -0.75
N ILE A 48 -8.56 76.61 -2.09
CA ILE A 48 -8.02 75.58 -2.98
C ILE A 48 -6.50 75.47 -2.79
N ALA A 49 -5.79 76.59 -2.77
CA ALA A 49 -4.35 76.61 -2.53
C ALA A 49 -3.99 76.01 -1.16
N LEU A 50 -4.71 76.40 -0.10
CA LEU A 50 -4.48 75.87 1.24
C LEU A 50 -4.73 74.36 1.31
N LEU A 51 -5.80 73.85 0.69
CA LEU A 51 -6.05 72.41 0.60
C LEU A 51 -4.95 71.68 -0.15
N LEU A 52 -4.46 72.22 -1.28
CA LEU A 52 -3.39 71.59 -2.05
C LEU A 52 -2.04 71.62 -1.32
N LEU A 53 -1.70 72.73 -0.64
CA LEU A 53 -0.44 72.91 0.07
C LEU A 53 -0.40 72.17 1.43
N THR A 54 -1.54 72.00 2.09
CA THR A 54 -1.63 71.29 3.38
C THR A 54 -2.03 69.82 3.24
N SER A 55 -2.48 69.41 2.05
CA SER A 55 -2.66 68.00 1.69
C SER A 55 -1.31 67.29 1.74
N ARG A 56 -1.04 66.61 2.85
CA ARG A 56 -0.10 65.49 2.89
C ARG A 56 -0.71 64.41 2.00
N GLY A 57 -0.26 64.33 0.74
CA GLY A 57 -0.86 63.48 -0.30
C GLY A 57 -0.96 61.98 0.05
N SER A 58 -1.14 61.12 -0.95
CA SER A 58 -1.36 59.67 -0.71
C SER A 58 -0.24 58.95 0.06
N GLN A 59 0.90 59.62 0.28
CA GLN A 59 2.02 59.14 1.09
C GLN A 59 1.69 58.96 2.58
N TYR A 60 0.73 59.71 3.16
CA TYR A 60 0.29 59.46 4.54
C TYR A 60 -0.39 58.08 4.71
N GLY A 61 -0.94 57.54 3.62
CA GLY A 61 -1.53 56.19 3.59
C GLY A 61 -0.51 55.06 3.50
N GLU A 62 0.73 55.32 3.07
CA GLU A 62 1.76 54.28 2.95
C GLU A 62 2.53 54.04 4.26
N GLU A 63 2.79 55.09 5.07
CA GLU A 63 3.56 54.96 6.31
C GLU A 63 2.81 54.21 7.42
N HIS A 64 1.46 54.15 7.36
CA HIS A 64 0.63 53.48 8.37
C HIS A 64 0.09 52.10 7.97
N ILE A 65 0.60 51.50 6.89
CA ILE A 65 0.33 50.09 6.62
C ILE A 65 1.16 49.27 7.60
N VAL A 66 0.55 48.89 8.73
CA VAL A 66 1.08 47.88 9.64
C VAL A 66 1.25 46.58 8.84
N ARG A 67 2.44 46.37 8.28
CA ARG A 67 2.81 45.12 7.61
C ARG A 67 2.86 44.05 8.69
N ARG A 68 1.75 43.30 8.84
CA ARG A 68 1.74 42.07 9.64
C ARG A 68 2.96 41.22 9.20
N PRO A 69 3.68 40.59 10.15
CA PRO A 69 4.78 39.70 9.81
C PRO A 69 4.30 38.70 8.75
N LYS A 70 5.14 38.44 7.74
CA LYS A 70 4.78 37.54 6.64
C LYS A 70 4.39 36.19 7.24
N GLY A 71 3.09 35.90 7.25
CA GLY A 71 2.59 34.60 7.66
C GLY A 71 3.17 33.49 6.77
N PRO A 72 3.06 32.22 7.18
CA PRO A 72 3.49 31.09 6.39
C PRO A 72 3.00 31.24 4.94
N ALA A 73 3.92 31.19 3.98
CA ALA A 73 3.64 31.57 2.60
C ALA A 73 2.51 30.76 1.95
N PHE A 74 2.21 29.56 2.46
CA PHE A 74 1.12 28.70 1.99
C PHE A 74 -0.28 29.18 2.40
N LEU A 75 -0.41 30.08 3.39
CA LEU A 75 -1.70 30.63 3.83
C LEU A 75 -2.21 31.78 2.94
N ALA A 76 -1.40 32.26 1.99
CA ALA A 76 -1.85 33.26 1.04
C ALA A 76 -3.02 32.71 0.19
N ALA A 77 -4.12 33.44 0.04
CA ALA A 77 -5.37 32.91 -0.55
C ALA A 77 -5.21 32.21 -1.91
N THR A 78 -4.30 32.70 -2.76
CA THR A 78 -3.98 32.08 -4.07
C THR A 78 -3.11 30.83 -3.95
N LYS A 79 -2.16 30.82 -3.00
CA LYS A 79 -1.28 29.68 -2.72
C LYS A 79 -1.99 28.58 -1.94
N TRP A 80 -2.94 28.94 -1.08
CA TRP A 80 -3.72 28.01 -0.28
C TRP A 80 -4.57 27.09 -1.16
N LYS A 81 -5.25 27.64 -2.18
CA LYS A 81 -6.00 26.83 -3.15
C LYS A 81 -5.09 25.84 -3.88
N LYS A 82 -3.90 26.28 -4.29
CA LYS A 82 -2.90 25.43 -4.95
C LYS A 82 -2.38 24.34 -4.01
N GLU A 83 -2.10 24.67 -2.75
CA GLU A 83 -1.60 23.71 -1.77
C GLU A 83 -2.67 22.68 -1.38
N ILE A 84 -3.95 23.08 -1.25
CA ILE A 84 -5.05 22.14 -1.05
C ILE A 84 -5.16 21.19 -2.24
N ALA A 85 -5.08 21.70 -3.47
CA ALA A 85 -5.12 20.86 -4.67
C ALA A 85 -3.95 19.87 -4.68
N ALA A 86 -2.73 20.35 -4.39
CA ALA A 86 -1.54 19.51 -4.30
C ALA A 86 -1.66 18.44 -3.19
N LEU A 87 -2.19 18.80 -2.02
CA LEU A 87 -2.43 17.88 -0.91
C LEU A 87 -3.44 16.80 -1.30
N ARG A 88 -4.54 17.16 -1.97
CA ARG A 88 -5.51 16.19 -2.50
C ARG A 88 -4.87 15.23 -3.49
N THR A 89 -4.02 15.73 -4.39
CA THR A 89 -3.28 14.88 -5.32
C THR A 89 -2.31 13.94 -4.60
N ARG A 90 -1.59 14.40 -3.57
CA ARG A 90 -0.68 13.56 -2.76
C ARG A 90 -1.44 12.47 -1.97
N GLN A 91 -2.64 12.80 -1.49
CA GLN A 91 -3.51 11.88 -0.76
C GLN A 91 -4.28 10.91 -1.67
N MET A 92 -4.33 11.19 -2.97
CA MET A 92 -4.97 10.30 -3.93
C MET A 92 -4.24 8.96 -3.94
N HIS A 93 -4.99 7.90 -3.66
CA HIS A 93 -4.48 6.55 -3.64
C HIS A 93 -4.87 5.85 -4.94
N VAL A 94 -3.88 5.41 -5.70
CA VAL A 94 -4.07 4.65 -6.94
C VAL A 94 -3.47 3.27 -6.72
N ARG A 95 -4.33 2.25 -6.70
CA ARG A 95 -3.92 0.85 -6.58
C ARG A 95 -3.22 0.41 -7.86
N LYS A 96 -2.01 -0.13 -7.72
CA LYS A 96 -1.30 -0.76 -8.83
C LYS A 96 -1.46 -2.28 -8.70
N PRO A 97 -1.65 -3.00 -9.83
CA PRO A 97 -1.72 -4.46 -9.80
C PRO A 97 -0.39 -5.03 -9.31
N LEU A 98 -0.46 -6.02 -8.41
CA LEU A 98 0.73 -6.65 -7.82
C LEU A 98 1.46 -7.55 -8.82
N VAL A 99 0.71 -8.22 -9.70
CA VAL A 99 1.23 -9.11 -10.74
C VAL A 99 0.60 -8.73 -12.09
N PRO A 100 1.21 -7.79 -12.84
CA PRO A 100 0.67 -7.33 -14.12
C PRO A 100 0.42 -8.45 -15.13
N ASP A 101 1.24 -9.50 -15.08
CA ASP A 101 1.21 -10.63 -16.02
C ASP A 101 0.01 -11.57 -15.80
N SER A 102 -0.62 -11.53 -14.61
CA SER A 102 -1.75 -12.39 -14.27
C SER A 102 -2.83 -11.60 -13.54
N PHE A 103 -3.87 -11.26 -14.30
CA PHE A 103 -5.03 -10.53 -13.79
C PHE A 103 -5.73 -11.28 -12.64
N MET A 104 -5.95 -12.59 -12.79
CA MET A 104 -6.64 -13.41 -11.78
C MET A 104 -5.88 -13.43 -10.45
N VAL A 105 -4.56 -13.54 -10.49
CA VAL A 105 -3.71 -13.53 -9.29
C VAL A 105 -3.71 -12.14 -8.66
N SER A 106 -3.59 -11.08 -9.46
CA SER A 106 -3.68 -9.70 -8.95
C SER A 106 -5.02 -9.43 -8.26
N CYS A 107 -6.15 -9.83 -8.85
CA CYS A 107 -7.46 -9.66 -8.23
C CYS A 107 -7.60 -10.44 -6.93
N ALA A 108 -7.17 -11.72 -6.90
CA ALA A 108 -7.22 -12.51 -5.67
C ALA A 108 -6.35 -11.91 -4.55
N LEU A 109 -5.17 -11.37 -4.89
CA LEU A 109 -4.31 -10.67 -3.93
C LEU A 109 -4.92 -9.34 -3.47
N ASP A 110 -5.59 -8.61 -4.37
CA ASP A 110 -6.30 -7.38 -4.04
C ASP A 110 -7.44 -7.65 -3.05
N ASP A 111 -8.27 -8.66 -3.31
CA ASP A 111 -9.34 -9.09 -2.41
C ASP A 111 -8.78 -9.50 -1.04
N PHE A 112 -7.68 -10.25 -1.04
CA PHE A 112 -7.00 -10.66 0.19
C PHE A 112 -6.46 -9.47 0.99
N LEU A 113 -5.81 -8.51 0.33
CA LEU A 113 -5.34 -7.28 0.98
C LEU A 113 -6.50 -6.44 1.51
N ASP A 114 -7.61 -6.37 0.79
CA ASP A 114 -8.81 -5.66 1.25
C ASP A 114 -9.39 -6.29 2.53
N LEU A 115 -9.38 -7.63 2.63
CA LEU A 115 -9.76 -8.33 3.86
C LEU A 115 -8.80 -8.00 5.02
N ILE A 116 -7.49 -8.04 4.80
CA ILE A 116 -6.49 -7.68 5.81
C ILE A 116 -6.68 -6.25 6.30
N LEU A 117 -6.80 -5.29 5.37
CA LEU A 117 -6.96 -3.88 5.72
C LEU A 117 -8.27 -3.63 6.45
N ARG A 118 -9.36 -4.29 6.04
CA ARG A 118 -10.66 -4.16 6.71
C ARG A 118 -10.58 -4.66 8.16
N ASP A 119 -10.03 -5.85 8.36
CA ASP A 119 -10.12 -6.55 9.64
C ASP A 119 -9.03 -6.10 10.63
N PHE A 120 -7.83 -5.78 10.16
CA PHE A 120 -6.68 -5.44 11.01
C PHE A 120 -6.33 -3.95 11.06
N VAL A 121 -6.86 -3.10 10.16
CA VAL A 121 -6.54 -1.66 10.13
C VAL A 121 -7.79 -0.80 10.28
N ALA A 122 -8.76 -0.96 9.39
CA ALA A 122 -9.97 -0.15 9.37
C ALA A 122 -10.84 -0.37 10.61
N SER A 123 -10.84 -1.59 11.16
CA SER A 123 -11.59 -1.99 12.35
C SER A 123 -11.34 -1.07 13.55
N TRP A 124 -10.08 -0.73 13.84
CA TRP A 124 -9.73 0.19 14.93
C TRP A 124 -9.52 1.62 14.43
N TYR A 125 -8.95 1.83 13.23
CA TYR A 125 -8.65 3.18 12.76
C TYR A 125 -9.92 4.00 12.48
N GLY A 126 -11.00 3.35 12.05
CA GLY A 126 -12.30 3.99 11.85
C GLY A 126 -12.87 4.62 13.13
N SER A 127 -12.44 4.15 14.32
CA SER A 127 -12.81 4.76 15.61
C SER A 127 -12.00 6.03 15.93
N ILE A 128 -10.82 6.20 15.31
CA ILE A 128 -9.90 7.33 15.55
C ILE A 128 -10.12 8.45 14.53
N SER A 129 -10.22 8.11 13.24
CA SER A 129 -10.38 9.09 12.17
C SER A 129 -11.13 8.54 10.96
N ARG A 130 -11.89 9.41 10.30
CA ARG A 130 -12.58 9.11 9.03
C ARG A 130 -11.69 9.33 7.80
N ASN A 131 -10.48 9.86 7.97
CA ASN A 131 -9.60 10.20 6.86
C ASN A 131 -8.88 8.93 6.32
N PRO A 132 -9.10 8.50 5.06
CA PRO A 132 -8.50 7.28 4.52
C PRO A 132 -6.99 7.41 4.25
N THR A 133 -6.36 8.57 4.48
CA THR A 133 -4.93 8.78 4.19
C THR A 133 -4.06 7.74 4.88
N PHE A 134 -4.29 7.44 6.16
CA PHE A 134 -3.48 6.46 6.88
C PHE A 134 -3.66 5.04 6.33
N THR A 135 -4.90 4.60 6.13
CA THR A 135 -5.20 3.27 5.56
C THR A 135 -4.60 3.12 4.16
N ASN A 136 -4.64 4.19 3.36
CA ASN A 136 -4.04 4.23 2.03
C ASN A 136 -2.51 4.15 2.06
N GLU A 137 -1.85 4.77 3.05
CA GLU A 137 -0.39 4.65 3.22
C GLU A 137 0.03 3.26 3.70
N VAL A 138 -0.77 2.62 4.57
CA VAL A 138 -0.55 1.22 4.97
C VAL A 138 -0.68 0.29 3.76
N ASP A 139 -1.74 0.42 2.96
CA ASP A 139 -1.92 -0.37 1.73
C ASP A 139 -0.75 -0.17 0.75
N LYS A 140 -0.38 1.10 0.47
CA LYS A 140 0.78 1.41 -0.39
C LYS A 140 2.05 0.73 0.12
N THR A 141 2.29 0.75 1.42
CA THR A 141 3.49 0.17 2.03
C THR A 141 3.49 -1.34 1.91
N ILE A 142 2.37 -2.01 2.18
CA ILE A 142 2.24 -3.47 2.02
C ILE A 142 2.43 -3.87 0.56
N ARG A 143 1.79 -3.18 -0.38
CA ARG A 143 1.92 -3.47 -1.81
C ARG A 143 3.35 -3.31 -2.31
N LEU A 144 4.02 -2.23 -1.90
CA LEU A 144 5.41 -2.02 -2.27
C LEU A 144 6.33 -3.08 -1.66
N ALA A 145 6.08 -3.49 -0.41
CA ALA A 145 6.80 -4.61 0.22
C ALA A 145 6.62 -5.92 -0.55
N LEU A 146 5.39 -6.24 -0.97
CA LEU A 146 5.08 -7.45 -1.73
C LEU A 146 5.72 -7.43 -3.12
N VAL A 147 5.72 -6.28 -3.81
CA VAL A 147 6.39 -6.13 -5.11
C VAL A 147 7.90 -6.32 -4.95
N ASN A 148 8.54 -5.66 -3.98
CA ASN A 148 9.96 -5.83 -3.72
C ASN A 148 10.31 -7.28 -3.37
N LEU A 149 9.48 -7.95 -2.56
CA LEU A 149 9.66 -9.35 -2.21
C LEU A 149 9.52 -10.25 -3.46
N ARG A 150 8.49 -10.03 -4.28
CA ARG A 150 8.25 -10.77 -5.52
C ARG A 150 9.41 -10.62 -6.50
N ASP A 151 9.84 -9.39 -6.76
CA ASP A 151 10.93 -9.12 -7.72
C ASP A 151 12.23 -9.79 -7.26
N ARG A 152 12.52 -9.77 -5.95
CA ARG A 152 13.67 -10.48 -5.37
C ARG A 152 13.53 -12.00 -5.44
N LEU A 153 12.34 -12.54 -5.18
CA LEU A 153 12.10 -13.99 -5.29
C LEU A 153 12.21 -14.49 -6.73
N LEU A 154 11.85 -13.67 -7.71
CA LEU A 154 11.98 -13.99 -9.13
C LEU A 154 13.42 -13.88 -9.65
N ASP A 155 14.25 -13.05 -9.02
CA ASP A 155 15.68 -12.91 -9.33
C ASP A 155 16.52 -14.08 -8.78
N ILE A 156 16.01 -14.80 -7.78
CA ILE A 156 16.70 -15.92 -7.17
C ILE A 156 16.62 -17.17 -8.07
N ASP A 157 17.78 -17.75 -8.41
CA ASP A 157 17.85 -19.07 -9.02
C ASP A 157 17.44 -20.15 -7.99
N LEU A 158 16.18 -20.56 -8.05
CA LEU A 158 15.62 -21.58 -7.17
C LEU A 158 16.36 -22.92 -7.30
N VAL A 159 16.83 -23.28 -8.50
CA VAL A 159 17.53 -24.55 -8.72
C VAL A 159 18.88 -24.51 -8.02
N GLU A 160 19.62 -23.40 -8.16
CA GLU A 160 20.87 -23.20 -7.44
C GLU A 160 20.66 -23.22 -5.92
N VAL A 161 19.68 -22.47 -5.40
CA VAL A 161 19.41 -22.42 -3.95
C VAL A 161 19.04 -23.81 -3.41
N VAL A 162 18.19 -24.55 -4.11
CA VAL A 162 17.78 -25.89 -3.67
C VAL A 162 18.97 -26.86 -3.67
N THR A 163 19.72 -26.89 -4.77
CA THR A 163 20.80 -27.87 -4.94
C THR A 163 22.04 -27.56 -4.11
N THR A 164 22.42 -26.29 -3.97
CA THR A 164 23.67 -25.88 -3.30
C THR A 164 23.50 -25.57 -1.83
N ARG A 165 22.29 -25.19 -1.38
CA ARG A 165 22.04 -24.84 0.04
C ARG A 165 21.06 -25.77 0.71
N PHE A 166 19.85 -25.89 0.20
CA PHE A 166 18.78 -26.62 0.89
C PHE A 166 19.11 -28.12 1.03
N VAL A 167 19.43 -28.79 -0.07
CA VAL A 167 19.72 -30.24 -0.07
C VAL A 167 20.91 -30.58 0.82
N PRO A 168 22.06 -29.86 0.78
CA PRO A 168 23.17 -30.12 1.70
C PRO A 168 22.82 -29.90 3.18
N ILE A 169 22.08 -28.83 3.52
CA ILE A 169 21.64 -28.57 4.89
C ILE A 169 20.75 -29.71 5.39
N LEU A 170 19.77 -30.12 4.58
CA LEU A 170 18.82 -31.17 4.95
C LEU A 170 19.52 -32.54 5.07
N THR A 171 20.37 -32.89 4.10
CA THR A 171 21.11 -34.16 4.12
C THR A 171 22.11 -34.19 5.28
N GLY A 172 22.77 -33.06 5.57
CA GLY A 172 23.62 -32.90 6.73
C GLY A 172 22.84 -33.10 8.02
N HIS A 173 21.65 -32.48 8.14
CA HIS A 173 20.78 -32.66 9.30
C HIS A 173 20.39 -34.12 9.52
N PHE A 174 19.95 -34.83 8.48
CA PHE A 174 19.60 -36.25 8.58
C PHE A 174 20.80 -37.13 8.92
N LYS A 175 21.97 -36.84 8.35
CA LYS A 175 23.20 -37.58 8.66
C LYS A 175 23.60 -37.41 10.13
N GLU A 176 23.60 -36.18 10.65
CA GLU A 176 23.97 -35.92 12.04
C GLU A 176 22.93 -36.49 13.02
N PHE A 177 21.65 -36.42 12.68
CA PHE A 177 20.59 -37.08 13.44
C PHE A 177 20.77 -38.60 13.47
N TYR A 178 20.99 -39.24 12.32
CA TYR A 178 21.23 -40.68 12.23
C TYR A 178 22.46 -41.12 13.04
N ASN A 179 23.57 -40.37 12.96
CA ASN A 179 24.77 -40.66 13.73
C ASN A 179 24.49 -40.58 15.24
N ALA A 180 23.76 -39.55 15.69
CA ALA A 180 23.38 -39.39 17.09
C ALA A 180 22.45 -40.51 17.56
N GLU A 181 21.48 -40.90 16.74
CA GLU A 181 20.57 -42.01 17.03
C GLU A 181 21.32 -43.34 17.16
N VAL A 182 22.22 -43.66 16.22
CA VAL A 182 23.04 -44.87 16.26
C VAL A 182 23.98 -44.88 17.47
N ALA A 183 24.51 -43.72 17.86
CA ALA A 183 25.39 -43.60 19.03
C ALA A 183 24.66 -43.94 20.35
N ILE A 184 23.36 -43.63 20.45
CA ILE A 184 22.55 -43.88 21.65
C ILE A 184 21.81 -45.22 21.61
N ARG A 185 21.14 -45.55 20.49
CA ARG A 185 20.35 -46.79 20.33
C ARG A 185 21.20 -48.00 19.92
N GLY A 186 22.46 -47.78 19.51
CA GLY A 186 23.35 -48.80 18.97
C GLY A 186 23.06 -49.14 17.50
N LYS A 187 24.02 -49.83 16.86
CA LYS A 187 24.01 -50.12 15.40
C LYS A 187 22.81 -50.93 14.91
N ASN A 188 22.17 -51.70 15.79
CA ASN A 188 21.01 -52.53 15.46
C ASN A 188 19.66 -51.85 15.75
N LEU A 189 19.64 -50.54 16.09
CA LEU A 189 18.43 -49.74 16.35
C LEU A 189 17.37 -50.57 17.07
N ASN A 190 17.66 -51.02 18.29
CA ASN A 190 16.78 -51.92 19.02
C ASN A 190 15.39 -51.27 19.14
N ARG A 191 14.43 -51.73 18.32
CA ARG A 191 13.04 -51.25 18.24
C ARG A 191 12.24 -51.49 19.53
N SER A 192 12.88 -52.08 20.53
CA SER A 192 12.33 -52.36 21.87
C SER A 192 12.63 -51.27 22.89
N VAL A 193 13.42 -50.23 22.56
CA VAL A 193 13.54 -49.06 23.44
C VAL A 193 12.26 -48.27 23.27
N THR A 194 11.43 -48.25 24.31
CA THR A 194 10.26 -47.39 24.39
C THR A 194 10.67 -45.96 24.05
N GLU A 195 10.00 -45.34 23.08
CA GLU A 195 10.17 -43.92 22.76
C GLU A 195 9.87 -43.12 24.03
N SER A 196 10.91 -42.54 24.62
CA SER A 196 10.82 -41.76 25.84
C SER A 196 11.44 -40.39 25.60
N ASP A 197 10.90 -39.36 26.24
CA ASP A 197 11.42 -37.99 26.15
C ASP A 197 12.91 -37.92 26.54
N GLU A 198 13.35 -38.78 27.47
CA GLU A 198 14.75 -38.89 27.89
C GLU A 198 15.67 -39.39 26.76
N LEU A 199 15.19 -40.34 25.94
CA LEU A 199 15.92 -40.85 24.80
C LEU A 199 16.06 -39.77 23.73
N ASP A 200 14.99 -39.03 23.45
CA ASP A 200 15.01 -37.94 22.48
C ASP A 200 15.94 -36.81 22.93
N LEU A 201 15.95 -36.48 24.22
CA LEU A 201 16.88 -35.51 24.79
C LEU A 201 18.34 -35.99 24.66
N ALA A 202 18.60 -37.27 24.88
CA ALA A 202 19.94 -37.85 24.73
C ALA A 202 20.43 -37.85 23.27
N ILE A 203 19.54 -38.14 22.31
CA ILE A 203 19.83 -38.04 20.87
C ILE A 203 20.13 -36.59 20.51
N ALA A 204 19.28 -35.65 20.94
CA ALA A 204 19.49 -34.23 20.69
C ALA A 204 20.81 -33.71 21.32
N ALA A 205 21.22 -34.23 22.49
CA ALA A 205 22.49 -33.88 23.12
C ALA A 205 23.71 -34.39 22.33
N LYS A 206 23.55 -35.48 21.57
CA LYS A 206 24.60 -36.03 20.69
C LYS A 206 24.56 -35.49 19.27
N TYR A 207 23.47 -34.85 18.85
CA TYR A 207 23.35 -34.24 17.54
C TYR A 207 24.50 -33.26 17.28
N ASN A 208 25.23 -33.46 16.19
CA ASN A 208 26.34 -32.57 15.75
C ASN A 208 27.33 -32.26 16.89
N ASP A 209 27.71 -33.29 17.66
CA ASP A 209 28.59 -33.19 18.85
C ASP A 209 28.09 -32.19 19.91
N GLY A 210 26.77 -32.04 20.04
CA GLY A 210 26.12 -31.12 20.98
C GLY A 210 26.01 -29.67 20.47
N LYS A 211 26.39 -29.40 19.22
CA LYS A 211 26.24 -28.08 18.59
C LYS A 211 24.87 -27.94 17.94
N LEU A 212 23.89 -27.56 18.76
CA LEU A 212 22.55 -27.25 18.32
C LEU A 212 22.46 -25.86 17.69
N HIS A 213 21.40 -25.66 16.91
CA HIS A 213 21.05 -24.35 16.36
C HIS A 213 20.79 -23.34 17.50
N SER A 214 21.08 -22.05 17.29
CA SER A 214 20.93 -21.02 18.33
C SER A 214 19.51 -20.86 18.88
N ALA A 215 18.51 -21.30 18.12
CA ALA A 215 17.10 -21.28 18.51
C ALA A 215 16.65 -22.56 19.24
N ALA A 216 17.53 -23.55 19.38
CA ALA A 216 17.29 -24.81 20.06
C ALA A 216 18.18 -24.91 21.31
N SER A 217 17.62 -25.34 22.44
CA SER A 217 18.35 -25.53 23.67
C SER A 217 17.77 -26.69 24.45
N LEU A 218 18.64 -27.53 25.01
CA LEU A 218 18.25 -28.63 25.92
C LEU A 218 18.22 -28.17 27.38
N ALA A 219 18.70 -26.96 27.68
CA ALA A 219 18.78 -26.44 29.05
C ALA A 219 17.41 -25.99 29.59
N PHE A 220 16.46 -25.69 28.70
CA PHE A 220 15.14 -25.17 29.06
C PHE A 220 14.06 -25.96 28.32
N SER A 221 12.97 -26.28 29.02
CA SER A 221 11.80 -26.92 28.42
C SER A 221 11.05 -26.00 27.46
N ASP A 222 11.00 -24.70 27.75
CA ASP A 222 10.39 -23.70 26.87
C ASP A 222 11.47 -22.89 26.12
N THR A 223 11.56 -23.13 24.81
CA THR A 223 12.49 -22.43 23.91
C THR A 223 11.83 -21.29 23.13
N LYS A 224 10.54 -21.01 23.38
CA LYS A 224 9.73 -20.02 22.64
C LYS A 224 10.38 -18.65 22.56
N LEU A 225 10.85 -18.11 23.69
CA LEU A 225 11.43 -16.77 23.73
C LEU A 225 12.72 -16.69 22.90
N VAL A 226 13.55 -17.74 22.95
CA VAL A 226 14.81 -17.81 22.18
C VAL A 226 14.52 -17.93 20.69
N GLN A 227 13.53 -18.76 20.31
CA GLN A 227 13.08 -18.88 18.92
C GLN A 227 12.51 -17.57 18.38
N GLN A 228 11.67 -16.88 19.16
CA GLN A 228 11.14 -15.57 18.79
C GLN A 228 12.25 -14.54 18.64
N GLU A 229 13.24 -14.53 19.54
CA GLU A 229 14.37 -13.60 19.45
C GLU A 229 15.25 -13.87 18.22
N TYR A 230 15.47 -15.14 17.88
CA TYR A 230 16.14 -15.49 16.63
C TYR A 230 15.39 -14.96 15.40
N LEU A 231 14.06 -15.14 15.36
CA LEU A 231 13.21 -14.63 14.28
C LEU A 231 13.16 -13.10 14.24
N ARG A 232 13.19 -12.40 15.38
CA ARG A 232 13.31 -10.93 15.42
C ARG A 232 14.61 -10.47 14.78
N ASN A 233 15.72 -11.11 15.11
CA ASN A 233 17.03 -10.80 14.54
C ASN A 233 17.10 -11.08 13.04
N LEU A 234 16.48 -12.18 12.58
CA LEU A 234 16.34 -12.47 11.15
C LEU A 234 15.50 -11.40 10.45
N THR A 235 14.34 -11.08 11.01
CA THR A 235 13.40 -10.08 10.47
C THR A 235 14.07 -8.71 10.38
N GLN A 236 14.83 -8.32 11.40
CA GLN A 236 15.56 -7.04 11.42
C GLN A 236 16.59 -6.92 10.28
N LYS A 237 17.18 -8.03 9.83
CA LYS A 237 18.09 -8.05 8.68
C LYS A 237 17.35 -8.00 7.35
N LEU A 238 16.18 -8.64 7.26
CA LEU A 238 15.37 -8.69 6.04
C LEU A 238 14.56 -7.40 5.80
N LEU A 239 14.20 -6.68 6.86
CA LEU A 239 13.31 -5.52 6.79
C LEU A 239 13.82 -4.40 5.86
N PRO A 240 15.10 -4.00 5.90
CA PRO A 240 15.66 -3.00 4.99
C PRO A 240 15.67 -3.40 3.52
N GLU A 241 15.63 -4.69 3.24
CA GLU A 241 15.67 -5.22 1.88
C GLU A 241 14.28 -5.30 1.23
N ILE A 242 13.22 -5.29 2.06
CA ILE A 242 11.83 -5.49 1.61
C ILE A 242 11.04 -4.18 1.69
N LEU A 243 11.21 -3.39 2.76
CA LEU A 243 10.43 -2.18 3.01
C LEU A 243 11.08 -0.91 2.44
N PRO A 244 10.27 0.09 2.06
CA PRO A 244 10.79 1.39 1.64
C PRO A 244 11.42 2.14 2.81
N GLU A 245 12.45 2.94 2.54
CA GLU A 245 13.14 3.77 3.56
C GLU A 245 12.18 4.69 4.32
N SER A 246 11.11 5.16 3.66
CA SER A 246 10.06 5.99 4.28
C SER A 246 9.32 5.28 5.41
N ALA A 247 9.16 3.96 5.34
CA ALA A 247 8.51 3.17 6.38
C ALA A 247 9.48 2.85 7.53
N ILE A 248 10.74 2.59 7.21
CA ILE A 248 11.79 2.23 8.19
C ILE A 248 12.27 3.45 8.97
N GLY A 249 12.20 4.65 8.39
CA GLY A 249 12.60 5.89 9.05
C GLY A 249 11.85 6.18 10.35
N SER A 250 10.66 5.60 10.55
CA SER A 250 9.96 5.65 11.83
C SER A 250 10.33 4.45 12.71
N ARG A 251 11.07 4.72 13.80
CA ARG A 251 11.46 3.67 14.78
C ARG A 251 10.25 2.90 15.32
N ALA A 252 9.14 3.57 15.60
CA ALA A 252 7.94 2.94 16.13
C ALA A 252 7.34 1.94 15.11
N VAL A 253 7.25 2.35 13.84
CA VAL A 253 6.74 1.49 12.76
C VAL A 253 7.68 0.31 12.53
N GLY A 254 8.99 0.54 12.48
CA GLY A 254 9.98 -0.52 12.31
C GLY A 254 9.92 -1.58 13.42
N VAL A 255 9.80 -1.15 14.69
CA VAL A 255 9.64 -2.09 15.82
C VAL A 255 8.33 -2.88 15.70
N LEU A 256 7.21 -2.22 15.42
CA LEU A 256 5.91 -2.88 15.28
C LEU A 256 5.92 -3.93 14.16
N ILE A 257 6.45 -3.58 12.99
CA ILE A 257 6.51 -4.53 11.87
C ILE A 257 7.43 -5.70 12.23
N ARG A 258 8.57 -5.45 12.88
CA ARG A 258 9.47 -6.53 13.32
C ARG A 258 8.77 -7.50 14.26
N GLU A 259 8.05 -7.00 15.27
CA GLU A 259 7.33 -7.86 16.22
C GLU A 259 6.19 -8.63 15.53
N LEU A 260 5.43 -7.98 14.64
CA LEU A 260 4.35 -8.63 13.91
C LEU A 260 4.89 -9.75 12.99
N VAL A 261 5.88 -9.45 12.17
CA VAL A 261 6.44 -10.42 11.23
C VAL A 261 7.13 -11.57 11.99
N ALA A 262 7.94 -11.27 13.00
CA ALA A 262 8.65 -12.31 13.75
C ALA A 262 7.71 -13.18 14.60
N CYS A 263 6.81 -12.56 15.38
CA CYS A 263 6.05 -13.27 16.42
C CYS A 263 4.65 -13.69 15.97
N ALA A 264 3.97 -12.91 15.12
CA ALA A 264 2.60 -13.22 14.69
C ALA A 264 2.56 -14.02 13.38
N VAL A 265 3.62 -13.95 12.56
CA VAL A 265 3.67 -14.64 11.25
C VAL A 265 4.71 -15.75 11.24
N LEU A 266 6.00 -15.42 11.35
CA LEU A 266 7.07 -16.40 11.19
C LEU A 266 7.08 -17.43 12.32
N PHE A 267 6.84 -17.03 13.56
CA PHE A 267 6.85 -17.97 14.69
C PHE A 267 5.77 -19.06 14.56
N PRO A 268 4.47 -18.76 14.33
CA PRO A 268 3.46 -19.79 14.07
C PRO A 268 3.78 -20.68 12.87
N ILE A 269 4.32 -20.10 11.78
CA ILE A 269 4.76 -20.88 10.62
C ILE A 269 5.86 -21.87 11.03
N MET A 270 6.85 -21.43 11.80
CA MET A 270 7.92 -22.32 12.29
C MET A 270 7.42 -23.39 13.25
N GLN A 271 6.40 -23.12 14.08
CA GLN A 271 5.78 -24.15 14.91
C GLN A 271 5.04 -25.19 14.06
N MET A 272 4.27 -24.73 13.07
CA MET A 272 3.55 -25.59 12.14
C MET A 272 4.52 -26.48 11.32
N LEU A 273 5.64 -25.91 10.85
CA LEU A 273 6.64 -26.66 10.09
C LEU A 273 7.44 -27.65 10.93
N SER A 274 7.58 -27.38 12.23
CA SER A 274 8.26 -28.27 13.19
C SER A 274 7.37 -29.42 13.66
N ASP A 275 6.05 -29.33 13.45
CA ASP A 275 5.11 -30.35 13.88
C ASP A 275 5.18 -31.59 12.95
N PRO A 276 5.48 -32.80 13.47
CA PRO A 276 5.49 -34.01 12.68
C PRO A 276 4.15 -34.32 12.01
N ASP A 277 3.03 -33.98 12.65
CA ASP A 277 1.69 -34.25 12.11
C ASP A 277 1.42 -33.45 10.83
N MET A 278 1.94 -32.23 10.74
CA MET A 278 1.87 -31.42 9.52
C MET A 278 2.45 -32.19 8.32
N TRP A 279 3.64 -32.76 8.47
CA TRP A 279 4.29 -33.54 7.41
C TRP A 279 3.55 -34.83 7.10
N ASN A 280 3.01 -35.51 8.12
CA ASN A 280 2.19 -36.70 7.93
C ASN A 280 0.94 -36.39 7.11
N GLN A 281 0.22 -35.30 7.44
CA GLN A 281 -0.96 -34.87 6.70
C GLN A 281 -0.63 -34.46 5.26
N ILE A 282 0.48 -33.75 5.04
CA ILE A 282 0.95 -33.44 3.69
C ILE A 282 1.19 -34.74 2.91
N MET A 283 1.92 -35.68 3.50
CA MET A 283 2.24 -36.95 2.85
C MET A 283 0.97 -37.75 2.53
N GLU A 284 -0.02 -37.76 3.42
CA GLU A 284 -1.30 -38.41 3.20
C GLU A 284 -2.09 -37.74 2.06
N ALA A 285 -2.17 -36.41 2.05
CA ALA A 285 -2.90 -35.66 1.04
C ALA A 285 -2.34 -35.88 -0.37
N TYR A 286 -1.03 -35.77 -0.54
CA TYR A 286 -0.37 -36.02 -1.83
C TYR A 286 -0.32 -37.51 -2.17
N GLY A 287 -0.10 -38.38 -1.17
CA GLY A 287 -0.05 -39.82 -1.36
C GLY A 287 -1.38 -40.38 -1.88
N ARG A 288 -2.52 -39.92 -1.32
CA ARG A 288 -3.85 -40.34 -1.73
C ARG A 288 -4.16 -39.98 -3.18
N SER A 289 -3.90 -38.74 -3.60
CA SER A 289 -4.16 -38.30 -4.98
C SER A 289 -3.29 -39.08 -5.98
N MET A 290 -2.00 -39.26 -5.69
CA MET A 290 -1.09 -40.04 -6.53
C MET A 290 -1.48 -41.52 -6.65
N LEU A 291 -1.92 -42.13 -5.55
CA LEU A 291 -2.39 -43.52 -5.56
C LEU A 291 -3.69 -43.68 -6.33
N GLN A 292 -4.61 -42.72 -6.19
CA GLN A 292 -5.86 -42.68 -6.95
C GLN A 292 -5.58 -42.56 -8.44
N ASP A 293 -4.75 -41.59 -8.86
CA ASP A 293 -4.37 -41.39 -10.26
C ASP A 293 -3.70 -42.62 -10.87
N ARG A 294 -2.80 -43.27 -10.12
CA ARG A 294 -2.18 -44.51 -10.59
C ARG A 294 -3.21 -45.63 -10.77
N SER A 295 -4.19 -45.71 -9.87
CA SER A 295 -5.25 -46.73 -9.94
C SER A 295 -6.22 -46.48 -11.10
N THR A 296 -6.57 -45.22 -11.38
CA THR A 296 -7.44 -44.85 -12.50
C THR A 296 -6.74 -45.09 -13.83
N VAL A 297 -5.47 -44.70 -13.96
CA VAL A 297 -4.65 -44.99 -15.16
C VAL A 297 -4.54 -46.50 -15.41
N ARG A 298 -4.34 -47.31 -14.36
CA ARG A 298 -4.33 -48.78 -14.50
C ARG A 298 -5.66 -49.34 -15.00
N LYS A 299 -6.78 -48.87 -14.45
CA LYS A 299 -8.12 -49.29 -14.88
C LYS A 299 -8.40 -48.87 -16.32
N LEU A 300 -8.03 -47.65 -16.70
CA LEU A 300 -8.19 -47.15 -18.07
C LEU A 300 -7.36 -47.97 -19.05
N ARG A 301 -6.09 -48.28 -18.73
CA ARG A 301 -5.27 -49.17 -19.57
C ARG A 301 -5.87 -50.56 -19.71
N ALA A 302 -6.33 -51.16 -18.61
CA ALA A 302 -6.96 -52.48 -18.64
C ALA A 302 -8.24 -52.49 -19.51
N ALA A 303 -9.09 -51.47 -19.39
CA ALA A 303 -10.27 -51.32 -20.24
C ALA A 303 -9.90 -51.09 -21.71
N LEU A 304 -8.86 -50.28 -21.97
CA LEU A 304 -8.36 -50.06 -23.33
C LEU A 304 -7.82 -51.34 -23.96
N ASP A 305 -7.07 -52.15 -23.20
CA ASP A 305 -6.54 -53.44 -23.65
C ASP A 305 -7.67 -54.46 -23.90
N GLU A 306 -8.72 -54.46 -23.08
CA GLU A 306 -9.92 -55.27 -23.32
C GLU A 306 -10.59 -54.90 -24.64
N HIS A 307 -10.76 -53.61 -24.92
CA HIS A 307 -11.36 -53.12 -26.17
C HIS A 307 -10.44 -53.14 -27.39
N ALA A 308 -9.11 -53.13 -27.21
CA ALA A 308 -8.12 -53.20 -28.28
C ALA A 308 -7.66 -54.63 -28.58
N SER A 309 -7.99 -55.61 -27.74
CA SER A 309 -7.69 -57.01 -27.99
C SER A 309 -8.50 -57.50 -29.22
N PRO A 310 -7.85 -57.96 -30.30
CA PRO A 310 -8.57 -58.42 -31.48
C PRO A 310 -9.38 -59.66 -31.11
N ALA A 311 -10.67 -59.65 -31.48
CA ALA A 311 -11.60 -60.76 -31.25
C ALA A 311 -10.90 -62.09 -31.53
N GLN A 312 -10.88 -62.98 -30.52
CA GLN A 312 -10.33 -64.33 -30.63
C GLN A 312 -10.71 -64.93 -31.98
N LYS A 313 -9.72 -65.21 -32.84
CA LYS A 313 -9.93 -66.07 -34.01
C LYS A 313 -10.52 -67.36 -33.48
N SER A 314 -11.83 -67.54 -33.66
CA SER A 314 -12.46 -68.82 -33.36
C SER A 314 -11.70 -69.87 -34.17
N ASN A 315 -11.02 -70.78 -33.48
CA ASN A 315 -10.58 -72.04 -34.08
C ASN A 315 -11.86 -72.84 -34.36
N ARG A 316 -12.63 -72.43 -35.38
CA ARG A 316 -13.54 -73.33 -36.06
C ARG A 316 -12.66 -74.31 -36.82
N THR A 317 -12.33 -75.42 -36.18
CA THR A 317 -12.00 -76.66 -36.86
C THR A 317 -13.22 -76.99 -37.75
N ALA A 318 -13.19 -76.51 -38.99
CA ALA A 318 -14.13 -76.93 -40.01
C ALA A 318 -13.89 -78.42 -40.25
N GLN A 319 -14.73 -79.26 -39.64
CA GLN A 319 -14.82 -80.67 -39.98
C GLN A 319 -15.29 -80.74 -41.44
N PHE A 320 -14.36 -81.00 -42.36
CA PHE A 320 -14.69 -81.35 -43.74
C PHE A 320 -15.44 -82.69 -43.72
N PRO A 321 -16.70 -82.77 -44.20
CA PRO A 321 -17.39 -84.05 -44.28
C PRO A 321 -16.69 -84.96 -45.29
N ARG A 322 -16.24 -86.13 -44.83
CA ARG A 322 -15.71 -87.21 -45.69
C ARG A 322 -16.89 -88.01 -46.23
N LEU A 323 -16.98 -88.11 -47.56
CA LEU A 323 -17.93 -88.97 -48.25
C LEU A 323 -17.57 -90.45 -48.03
N SER A 324 -18.53 -91.26 -47.61
CA SER A 324 -18.39 -92.72 -47.48
C SER A 324 -18.67 -93.44 -48.80
N PRO A 325 -18.05 -94.60 -49.07
CA PRO A 325 -18.07 -95.24 -50.40
C PRO A 325 -19.39 -95.92 -50.83
N GLU A 326 -20.54 -95.60 -50.23
CA GLU A 326 -21.84 -96.25 -50.56
C GLU A 326 -23.01 -95.28 -50.80
N ASP A 327 -22.76 -93.97 -50.95
CA ASP A 327 -23.81 -93.04 -51.40
C ASP A 327 -24.00 -93.14 -52.93
N HIS A 328 -24.80 -94.12 -53.35
CA HIS A 328 -25.29 -94.23 -54.73
C HIS A 328 -26.49 -93.31 -54.96
N ALA A 329 -26.38 -92.47 -55.98
CA ALA A 329 -27.45 -91.62 -56.49
C ALA A 329 -28.60 -92.44 -57.09
N PHE A 330 -29.83 -92.00 -56.82
CA PHE A 330 -31.01 -92.19 -57.67
C PHE A 330 -31.59 -90.83 -58.03
#